data_AF-A0AAP2GTX8-F1
#
_entry.id   AF-A0AAP2GTX8-F1
#
_cell.length_a   1.000
_cell.length_b   1.000
_cell.length_c   1.000
_cell.angle_alpha   90.00
_cell.angle_beta   90.00
_cell.angle_gamma   90.00
#
_symmetry.space_group_name_H-M   'P 1'
#
loop_
_entity.id
_entity.type
_entity.pdbx_description
1 polymer ?
#
loop_
_entity_poly.entity_id
_entity_poly.type
_entity_poly.pdbx_seq_one_letter_code
_entity_poly.pdbx_strand_id
1 'polypeptide(L)'
;MKPIHIKQSILILLSLCLIITLITSCEQEQLEPDLQTAPGGGTISTYKAYTIDAAPGSDVNGRVVFWQDNAGNTLVQLSLYNTEEGTSYPSAIFDGAVAEASATKLEPLYDIDGATGSFSTSKFYIISDKEFFASLDTYDAHVSVLLGDDIVATGDVGMNAAPVAVGE
;
A
#
# COMPACT_ATOMS: atom_id res chain seq x y z
N MET A 1 25.13 -4.73 -60.40
CA MET A 1 23.87 -4.40 -59.68
C MET A 1 23.99 -4.98 -58.27
N LYS A 2 24.01 -4.15 -57.24
CA LYS A 2 24.59 -4.43 -55.90
C LYS A 2 23.48 -4.89 -54.93
N PRO A 3 23.56 -6.06 -54.27
CA PRO A 3 22.54 -6.49 -53.31
C PRO A 3 22.92 -5.97 -51.92
N ILE A 4 22.75 -4.66 -51.68
CA ILE A 4 23.21 -4.02 -50.43
C ILE A 4 22.07 -3.66 -49.46
N HIS A 5 20.80 -3.79 -49.88
CA HIS A 5 19.65 -3.35 -49.07
C HIS A 5 18.97 -4.46 -48.24
N ILE A 6 19.14 -5.75 -48.57
CA ILE A 6 18.45 -6.84 -47.85
C ILE A 6 19.07 -7.15 -46.47
N LYS A 7 20.40 -7.10 -46.34
CA LYS A 7 21.08 -7.43 -45.07
C LYS A 7 20.89 -6.36 -44.00
N GLN A 8 20.78 -5.09 -44.40
CA GLN A 8 20.63 -3.96 -43.48
C GLN A 8 19.21 -3.94 -42.87
N SER A 9 18.19 -4.29 -43.65
CA SER A 9 16.80 -4.42 -43.18
C SER A 9 16.59 -5.60 -42.21
N ILE A 10 17.26 -6.74 -42.42
CA ILE A 10 17.16 -7.91 -41.52
C ILE A 10 17.87 -7.66 -40.19
N LEU A 11 19.00 -6.94 -40.19
CA LEU A 11 19.72 -6.57 -38.97
C LEU A 11 18.93 -5.57 -38.12
N ILE A 12 18.21 -4.64 -38.75
CA ILE A 12 17.32 -3.69 -38.07
C ILE A 12 16.08 -4.41 -37.50
N LEU A 13 15.54 -5.42 -38.21
CA LEU A 13 14.38 -6.20 -37.75
C LEU A 13 14.72 -7.10 -36.55
N LEU A 14 15.91 -7.71 -36.52
CA LEU A 14 16.40 -8.47 -35.36
C LEU A 14 16.74 -7.55 -34.16
N SER A 15 17.29 -6.35 -34.42
CA SER A 15 17.60 -5.36 -33.39
C SER A 15 16.35 -4.73 -32.78
N LEU A 16 15.25 -4.61 -33.54
CA LEU A 16 13.98 -4.07 -33.05
C LEU A 16 13.20 -5.10 -32.22
N CYS A 17 13.34 -6.40 -32.53
CA CYS A 17 12.68 -7.47 -31.78
C CYS A 17 13.29 -7.68 -30.38
N LEU A 18 14.59 -7.40 -30.20
CA LEU A 18 15.30 -7.52 -28.92
C LEU A 18 15.01 -6.35 -27.95
N ILE A 19 14.54 -5.21 -28.47
CA ILE A 19 14.17 -4.04 -27.65
C ILE A 19 12.75 -4.18 -27.11
N ILE A 20 11.86 -4.89 -27.81
CA ILE A 20 10.46 -5.11 -27.40
C ILE A 20 10.37 -6.05 -26.17
N THR A 21 11.36 -6.91 -25.94
CA THR A 21 11.39 -7.79 -24.76
C THR A 21 11.86 -7.12 -23.46
N LEU A 22 12.28 -5.84 -23.51
CA LEU A 22 12.75 -5.09 -22.33
C LEU A 22 11.68 -4.21 -21.68
N ILE A 23 10.48 -4.12 -22.26
CA ILE A 23 9.39 -3.27 -21.73
C ILE A 23 8.27 -4.05 -21.02
N THR A 24 8.42 -5.36 -20.80
CA THR A 24 7.42 -6.18 -20.08
C THR A 24 7.78 -6.39 -18.61
N SER A 25 8.44 -5.41 -17.97
CA SER A 25 8.77 -5.45 -16.54
C SER A 25 8.11 -4.30 -15.76
N CYS A 26 6.86 -3.98 -16.09
CA CYS A 26 5.99 -3.17 -15.25
C CYS A 26 4.60 -3.82 -15.18
N GLU A 27 4.55 -5.06 -14.73
CA GLU A 27 3.40 -5.51 -13.93
C GLU A 27 3.95 -5.70 -12.52
N GLN A 28 4.11 -4.59 -11.80
CA GLN A 28 4.09 -4.66 -10.34
C GLN A 28 2.67 -5.14 -10.05
N GLU A 29 2.51 -6.44 -9.83
CA GLU A 29 1.20 -7.05 -9.63
C GLU A 29 0.45 -6.23 -8.61
N GLN A 30 -0.62 -5.64 -9.11
CA GLN A 30 -1.52 -4.80 -8.35
C GLN A 30 -1.89 -5.56 -7.09
N LEU A 31 -1.66 -4.92 -5.95
CA LEU A 31 -1.90 -5.42 -4.61
C LEU A 31 -3.40 -5.74 -4.46
N GLU A 32 -3.80 -6.90 -4.96
CA GLU A 32 -5.16 -7.40 -4.82
C GLU A 32 -5.36 -7.78 -3.34
N PRO A 33 -6.43 -7.29 -2.70
CA PRO A 33 -6.73 -7.69 -1.34
C PRO A 33 -7.00 -9.19 -1.30
N ASP A 34 -6.42 -9.90 -0.33
CA ASP A 34 -6.72 -11.30 -0.09
C ASP A 34 -8.17 -11.44 0.40
N LEU A 35 -9.06 -11.83 -0.53
CA LEU A 35 -10.49 -12.05 -0.27
C LEU A 35 -10.80 -13.47 0.22
N GLN A 36 -9.80 -14.33 0.46
CA GLN A 36 -10.08 -15.69 0.93
C GLN A 36 -10.47 -15.69 2.41
N THR A 37 -11.75 -15.95 2.68
CA THR A 37 -12.23 -16.20 4.04
C THR A 37 -12.09 -17.69 4.40
N ALA A 38 -11.86 -17.97 5.68
CA ALA A 38 -11.94 -19.33 6.21
C ALA A 38 -13.36 -19.89 6.02
N PRO A 39 -13.53 -21.22 5.83
CA PRO A 39 -14.84 -21.84 5.73
C PRO A 39 -15.73 -21.49 6.93
N GLY A 40 -16.84 -20.79 6.68
CA GLY A 40 -17.79 -20.34 7.71
C GLY A 40 -17.60 -18.90 8.20
N GLY A 41 -16.58 -18.18 7.72
CA GLY A 41 -16.45 -16.74 7.91
C GLY A 41 -17.25 -15.99 6.85
N GLY A 42 -18.16 -15.10 7.26
CA GLY A 42 -18.83 -14.19 6.32
C GLY A 42 -17.81 -13.38 5.51
N THR A 43 -18.17 -13.02 4.29
CA THR A 43 -17.33 -12.15 3.45
C THR A 43 -17.50 -10.71 3.93
N ILE A 44 -16.41 -10.08 4.36
CA ILE A 44 -16.36 -8.63 4.48
C ILE A 44 -15.96 -8.10 3.11
N SER A 45 -16.85 -7.37 2.44
CA SER A 45 -16.61 -6.81 1.10
C SER A 45 -16.48 -5.30 1.09
N THR A 46 -16.95 -4.60 2.13
CA THR A 46 -16.89 -3.15 2.21
C THR A 46 -15.53 -2.69 2.73
N TYR A 47 -14.71 -2.06 1.87
CA TYR A 47 -13.38 -1.55 2.24
C TYR A 47 -12.92 -0.37 1.39
N LYS A 48 -11.89 0.32 1.88
CA LYS A 48 -11.11 1.33 1.14
C LYS A 48 -9.63 1.08 1.36
N ALA A 49 -8.85 1.03 0.28
CA ALA A 49 -7.41 0.80 0.31
C ALA A 49 -6.64 2.01 -0.21
N TYR A 50 -5.53 2.34 0.44
CA TYR A 50 -4.66 3.47 0.09
C TYR A 50 -3.21 3.01 0.00
N THR A 51 -2.44 3.65 -0.88
CA THR A 51 -1.01 3.40 -1.02
C THR A 51 -0.24 4.01 0.15
N ILE A 52 0.78 3.31 0.62
CA ILE A 52 1.79 3.83 1.54
C ILE A 52 3.10 3.88 0.77
N ASP A 53 3.54 5.08 0.42
CA ASP A 53 4.75 5.28 -0.38
C ASP A 53 5.99 5.34 0.50
N ALA A 54 7.13 5.01 -0.10
CA ALA A 54 8.41 5.13 0.59
C ALA A 54 8.76 6.60 0.85
N ALA A 55 9.22 6.88 2.07
CA ALA A 55 9.75 8.20 2.41
C ALA A 55 11.12 8.42 1.75
N PRO A 56 11.58 9.69 1.58
CA PRO A 56 12.89 9.96 1.01
C PRO A 56 14.02 9.25 1.75
N GLY A 57 14.76 8.38 1.03
CA GLY A 57 15.87 7.61 1.60
C GLY A 57 15.49 6.21 2.12
N SER A 58 14.22 5.84 2.03
CA SER A 58 13.73 4.47 2.26
C SER A 58 13.25 3.83 0.95
N ASP A 59 13.18 2.51 0.93
CA ASP A 59 12.49 1.70 -0.08
C ASP A 59 11.29 0.93 0.50
N VAL A 60 11.01 1.08 1.81
CA VAL A 60 9.84 0.49 2.48
C VAL A 60 8.58 1.13 1.94
N ASN A 61 7.66 0.33 1.42
CA ASN A 61 6.39 0.80 0.87
C ASN A 61 5.29 -0.22 1.15
N GLY A 62 4.04 0.11 0.87
CA GLY A 62 2.95 -0.80 1.20
C GLY A 62 1.56 -0.31 0.88
N ARG A 63 0.60 -0.85 1.63
CA ARG A 63 -0.83 -0.57 1.51
C ARG A 63 -1.51 -0.63 2.85
N VAL A 64 -2.35 0.35 3.12
CA VAL A 64 -3.30 0.32 4.22
C VAL A 64 -4.69 0.01 3.67
N VAL A 65 -5.44 -0.85 4.35
CA VAL A 65 -6.83 -1.17 4.03
C VAL A 65 -7.68 -0.98 5.28
N PHE A 66 -8.76 -0.22 5.12
CA PHE A 66 -9.80 -0.05 6.13
C PHE A 66 -11.00 -0.88 5.70
N TRP A 67 -11.38 -1.87 6.50
CA TRP A 67 -12.57 -2.69 6.29
C TRP A 67 -13.66 -2.29 7.28
N GLN A 68 -14.92 -2.30 6.87
CA GLN A 68 -16.04 -2.19 7.81
C GLN A 68 -16.52 -3.60 8.17
N ASP A 69 -16.47 -3.97 9.46
CA ASP A 69 -17.03 -5.24 9.91
C ASP A 69 -18.56 -5.20 10.04
N ASN A 70 -19.19 -6.37 10.21
CA ASN A 70 -20.64 -6.47 10.36
C ASN A 70 -21.19 -5.81 11.65
N ALA A 71 -20.32 -5.48 12.60
CA ALA A 71 -20.67 -4.74 13.81
C ALA A 71 -20.48 -3.23 13.63
N GLY A 72 -19.99 -2.75 12.47
CA GLY A 72 -19.70 -1.35 12.17
C GLY A 72 -18.35 -0.86 12.70
N ASN A 73 -17.48 -1.71 13.24
CA ASN A 73 -16.11 -1.30 13.55
C ASN A 73 -15.28 -1.16 12.28
N THR A 74 -14.18 -0.43 12.37
CA THR A 74 -13.16 -0.41 11.30
C THR A 74 -12.04 -1.38 11.65
N LEU A 75 -11.76 -2.32 10.75
CA LEU A 75 -10.58 -3.18 10.82
C LEU A 75 -9.50 -2.58 9.92
N VAL A 76 -8.42 -2.11 10.52
CA VAL A 76 -7.25 -1.61 9.79
C VAL A 76 -6.30 -2.76 9.53
N GLN A 77 -5.82 -2.87 8.30
CA GLN A 77 -4.75 -3.76 7.90
C GLN A 77 -3.65 -2.92 7.25
N LEU A 78 -2.40 -3.11 7.65
CA LEU A 78 -1.25 -2.50 7.01
C LEU A 78 -0.30 -3.60 6.57
N SER A 79 0.09 -3.55 5.30
CA SER A 79 1.01 -4.51 4.68
C SER A 79 2.16 -3.76 4.02
N LEU A 80 3.39 -4.09 4.43
CA LEU A 80 4.62 -3.47 3.96
C LEU A 80 5.46 -4.47 3.16
N TYR A 81 6.24 -3.91 2.24
CA TYR A 81 7.24 -4.57 1.41
C TYR A 81 8.59 -3.92 1.65
N ASN A 82 9.65 -4.64 1.27
CA ASN A 82 11.04 -4.23 1.48
C ASN A 82 11.37 -3.98 2.97
N THR A 83 10.74 -4.75 3.85
CA THR A 83 11.05 -4.73 5.28
C THR A 83 12.22 -5.66 5.61
N GLU A 84 12.89 -5.40 6.73
CA GLU A 84 14.03 -6.19 7.19
C GLU A 84 13.64 -7.14 8.33
N GLU A 85 14.04 -8.42 8.22
CA GLU A 85 13.82 -9.41 9.28
C GLU A 85 14.49 -8.98 10.60
N GLY A 86 13.75 -9.10 11.71
CA GLY A 86 14.20 -8.66 13.03
C GLY A 86 13.96 -7.19 13.34
N THR A 87 13.46 -6.41 12.38
CA THR A 87 13.07 -5.02 12.57
C THR A 87 11.60 -4.90 12.95
N SER A 88 11.28 -4.00 13.89
CA SER A 88 9.92 -3.60 14.22
C SER A 88 9.66 -2.19 13.67
N TYR A 89 8.54 -2.02 12.98
CA TYR A 89 8.16 -0.73 12.39
C TYR A 89 6.91 -0.19 13.08
N PRO A 90 7.01 0.77 14.02
CA PRO A 90 5.86 1.41 14.62
C PRO A 90 5.01 2.11 13.55
N SER A 91 3.70 2.11 13.72
CA SER A 91 2.79 2.81 12.80
C SER A 91 1.68 3.55 13.52
N ALA A 92 1.16 4.61 12.89
CA ALA A 92 0.06 5.38 13.42
C ALA A 92 -0.69 6.15 12.33
N ILE A 93 -1.92 6.53 12.65
CA ILE A 93 -2.72 7.51 11.91
C ILE A 93 -2.43 8.89 12.53
N PHE A 94 -2.15 9.87 11.68
CA PHE A 94 -1.92 11.26 12.03
C PHE A 94 -2.99 12.15 11.41
N ASP A 95 -3.24 13.31 12.00
CA ASP A 95 -4.07 14.34 11.37
C ASP A 95 -3.31 15.05 10.24
N GLY A 96 -4.06 15.67 9.33
CA GLY A 96 -3.50 16.44 8.24
C GLY A 96 -2.95 15.58 7.10
N ALA A 97 -2.54 16.24 6.03
CA ALA A 97 -1.83 15.61 4.91
C ALA A 97 -0.37 15.30 5.26
N VAL A 98 0.26 14.37 4.55
CA VAL A 98 1.68 13.99 4.71
C VAL A 98 2.62 15.20 4.65
N ALA A 99 2.29 16.23 3.86
CA ALA A 99 3.11 17.43 3.69
C ALA A 99 3.08 18.39 4.91
N GLU A 100 2.24 18.13 5.91
CA GLU A 100 2.06 19.03 7.05
C GLU A 100 3.08 18.79 8.16
N ALA A 101 3.87 19.83 8.45
CA ALA A 101 4.98 19.75 9.41
C ALA A 101 4.56 19.63 10.89
N SER A 102 3.27 19.81 11.22
CA SER A 102 2.76 19.83 12.60
C SER A 102 1.69 18.77 12.88
N ALA A 103 1.69 17.68 12.10
CA ALA A 103 0.75 16.60 12.29
C ALA A 103 0.86 15.96 13.68
N THR A 104 -0.28 15.83 14.34
CA THR A 104 -0.50 15.17 15.62
C THR A 104 -0.93 13.73 15.40
N LYS A 105 -0.40 12.83 16.21
CA LYS A 105 -0.81 11.44 16.21
C LYS A 105 -2.25 11.30 16.71
N LEU A 106 -3.14 10.78 15.87
CA LEU A 106 -4.54 10.55 16.20
C LEU A 106 -4.74 9.17 16.84
N GLU A 107 -4.20 8.13 16.21
CA GLU A 107 -4.42 6.75 16.63
C GLU A 107 -3.12 5.95 16.44
N PRO A 108 -2.48 5.46 17.52
CA PRO A 108 -1.41 4.49 17.39
C PRO A 108 -1.99 3.17 16.86
N LEU A 109 -1.33 2.59 15.86
CA LEU A 109 -1.65 1.26 15.36
C LEU A 109 -0.67 0.24 15.96
N TYR A 110 -0.76 -1.03 15.55
CA TYR A 110 0.25 -2.01 15.91
C TYR A 110 1.54 -1.80 15.13
N ASP A 111 2.65 -2.21 15.75
CA ASP A 111 3.92 -2.34 15.06
C ASP A 111 3.84 -3.42 13.98
N ILE A 112 4.53 -3.19 12.87
CA ILE A 112 4.68 -4.14 11.78
C ILE A 112 5.95 -4.95 12.01
N ASP A 113 5.81 -6.27 11.94
CA ASP A 113 6.92 -7.21 12.01
C ASP A 113 7.64 -7.24 10.66
N GLY A 114 8.94 -6.93 10.64
CA GLY A 114 9.71 -6.81 9.43
C GLY A 114 9.98 -8.12 8.68
N ALA A 115 9.80 -9.28 9.32
CA ALA A 115 9.88 -10.56 8.63
C ALA A 115 8.61 -10.87 7.82
N THR A 116 7.45 -10.40 8.30
CA THR A 116 6.14 -10.69 7.67
C THR A 116 5.55 -9.52 6.89
N GLY A 117 6.05 -8.29 7.11
CA GLY A 117 5.47 -7.07 6.56
C GLY A 117 4.04 -6.80 7.06
N SER A 118 3.60 -7.47 8.13
CA SER A 118 2.24 -7.33 8.68
C SER A 118 2.28 -6.99 10.17
N PHE A 119 1.15 -6.55 10.73
CA PHE A 119 1.05 -6.28 12.16
C PHE A 119 1.50 -7.46 13.03
N SER A 120 2.34 -7.16 14.01
CA SER A 120 2.96 -8.12 14.93
C SER A 120 1.98 -8.77 15.92
N THR A 121 0.87 -8.11 16.23
CA THR A 121 -0.06 -8.53 17.29
C THR A 121 -1.26 -9.32 16.77
N SER A 122 -1.84 -8.88 15.64
CA SER A 122 -3.04 -9.45 15.04
C SER A 122 -3.11 -9.02 13.58
N LYS A 123 -3.80 -9.78 12.72
CA LYS A 123 -4.03 -9.41 11.32
C LYS A 123 -4.66 -8.01 11.17
N PHE A 124 -5.50 -7.61 12.13
CA PHE A 124 -6.20 -6.33 12.11
C PHE A 124 -6.01 -5.56 13.41
N TYR A 125 -5.88 -4.25 13.30
CA TYR A 125 -6.14 -3.31 14.39
C TYR A 125 -7.62 -2.88 14.35
N ILE A 126 -8.28 -2.77 15.50
CA ILE A 126 -9.72 -2.50 15.56
C ILE A 126 -9.95 -1.08 16.08
N ILE A 127 -10.51 -0.22 15.23
CA ILE A 127 -11.06 1.07 15.64
C ILE A 127 -12.55 0.86 15.95
N SER A 128 -12.90 1.05 17.22
CA SER A 128 -14.26 0.76 17.73
C SER A 128 -15.26 1.90 17.51
N ASP A 129 -14.78 3.08 17.09
CA ASP A 129 -15.64 4.17 16.66
C ASP A 129 -16.38 3.77 15.38
N LYS A 130 -17.71 3.72 15.47
CA LYS A 130 -18.60 3.28 14.40
C LYS A 130 -18.69 4.29 13.26
N GLU A 131 -18.40 5.55 13.55
CA GLU A 131 -18.43 6.62 12.56
C GLU A 131 -17.12 6.71 11.75
N PHE A 132 -16.04 6.07 12.21
CA PHE A 132 -14.72 6.19 11.59
C PHE A 132 -14.74 5.79 10.10
N PHE A 133 -15.24 4.59 9.78
CA PHE A 133 -15.29 4.13 8.39
C PHE A 133 -16.21 5.01 7.52
N ALA A 134 -17.38 5.38 8.05
CA ALA A 134 -18.37 6.18 7.33
C ALA A 134 -17.87 7.61 7.04
N SER A 135 -17.04 8.17 7.93
CA SER A 135 -16.44 9.49 7.79
C SER A 135 -15.08 9.49 7.09
N LEU A 136 -14.53 8.31 6.75
CA LEU A 136 -13.17 8.17 6.25
C LEU A 136 -12.88 9.05 5.04
N ASP A 137 -13.80 9.19 4.08
CA ASP A 137 -13.61 10.04 2.88
C ASP A 137 -13.46 11.54 3.19
N THR A 138 -13.91 11.97 4.37
CA THR A 138 -13.82 13.36 4.83
C THR A 138 -12.77 13.55 5.91
N TYR A 139 -12.06 12.47 6.27
CA TYR A 139 -11.07 12.50 7.33
C TYR A 139 -9.76 13.10 6.80
N ASP A 140 -9.32 14.18 7.42
CA ASP A 140 -8.06 14.85 7.12
C ASP A 140 -6.93 14.14 7.86
N ALA A 141 -6.33 13.15 7.19
CA ALA A 141 -5.37 12.26 7.82
C ALA A 141 -4.38 11.65 6.84
N HIS A 142 -3.31 11.08 7.41
CA HIS A 142 -2.37 10.20 6.74
C HIS A 142 -1.90 9.08 7.68
N VAL A 143 -1.33 8.03 7.11
CA VAL A 143 -0.72 6.91 7.86
C VAL A 143 0.78 6.98 7.70
N SER A 144 1.52 6.89 8.80
CA SER A 144 2.99 6.88 8.78
C SER A 144 3.55 5.66 9.51
N VAL A 145 4.66 5.17 8.99
CA VAL A 145 5.45 4.04 9.48
C VAL A 145 6.85 4.53 9.81
N LEU A 146 7.35 4.14 10.97
CA LEU A 146 8.60 4.63 11.52
C LEU A 146 9.65 3.52 11.60
N LEU A 147 10.91 3.93 11.57
CA LEU A 147 12.07 3.15 11.99
C LEU A 147 12.86 4.00 13.00
N GLY A 148 12.74 3.70 14.29
CA GLY A 148 13.18 4.61 15.33
C GLY A 148 12.35 5.91 15.30
N ASP A 149 13.02 7.04 15.09
CA ASP A 149 12.38 8.36 15.00
C ASP A 149 12.12 8.83 13.55
N ASP A 150 12.63 8.08 12.56
CA ASP A 150 12.52 8.45 11.15
C ASP A 150 11.27 7.83 10.51
N ILE A 151 10.55 8.62 9.71
CA ILE A 151 9.47 8.11 8.85
C ILE A 151 10.11 7.39 7.66
N VAL A 152 9.80 6.09 7.50
CA VAL A 152 10.30 5.27 6.40
C VAL A 152 9.26 5.04 5.31
N ALA A 153 7.98 5.10 5.67
CA ALA A 153 6.89 5.02 4.70
C ALA A 153 5.69 5.83 5.18
N THR A 154 4.96 6.46 4.26
CA THR A 154 3.81 7.29 4.61
C THR A 154 2.84 7.42 3.43
N GLY A 155 1.56 7.66 3.70
CA GLY A 155 0.55 7.84 2.67
C GLY A 155 -0.67 8.57 3.18
N ASP A 156 -1.14 9.52 2.37
CA ASP A 156 -2.39 10.24 2.59
C ASP A 156 -3.59 9.28 2.54
N VAL A 157 -4.61 9.57 3.35
CA VAL A 157 -5.88 8.86 3.36
C VAL A 157 -7.05 9.83 3.42
N GLY A 158 -8.26 9.32 3.22
CA GLY A 158 -9.48 10.11 3.38
C GLY A 158 -9.56 11.26 2.41
N MET A 159 -9.70 12.49 2.90
CA MET A 159 -9.82 13.65 1.99
C MET A 159 -8.52 14.01 1.27
N ASN A 160 -7.38 13.52 1.76
CA ASN A 160 -6.06 13.83 1.21
C ASN A 160 -5.66 12.91 0.04
N ALA A 161 -6.35 11.78 -0.15
CA ALA A 161 -6.09 10.86 -1.25
C ALA A 161 -7.34 10.08 -1.68
N ALA A 162 -7.43 9.76 -2.97
CA ALA A 162 -8.43 8.81 -3.45
C ALA A 162 -7.99 7.37 -3.10
N PRO A 163 -8.91 6.48 -2.69
CA PRO A 163 -8.59 5.06 -2.53
C PRO A 163 -8.14 4.46 -3.87
N VAL A 164 -7.12 3.62 -3.82
CA VAL A 164 -6.62 2.85 -4.98
C VAL A 164 -7.42 1.57 -5.23
N ALA A 165 -8.22 1.15 -4.25
CA ALA A 165 -9.24 0.12 -4.41
C ALA A 165 -10.37 0.34 -3.41
N VAL A 166 -11.59 0.01 -3.82
CA VAL A 166 -12.78 0.04 -2.97
C VAL A 166 -13.55 -1.25 -3.16
N GLY A 167 -14.12 -1.77 -2.08
CA GLY A 167 -15.08 -2.86 -2.14
C GLY A 167 -16.43 -2.42 -1.61
N GLU A 168 -17.49 -3.04 -2.13
CA GLU A 168 -18.89 -2.80 -1.76
C GLU A 168 -19.47 -4.03 -1.06
#